data_AF-A0AAV0R1Q9-F1
#
_entry.id   AF-A0AAV0R1Q9-F1
#
_cell.length_a   1.000
_cell.length_b   1.000
_cell.length_c   1.000
_cell.angle_alpha   90.00
_cell.angle_beta   90.00
_cell.angle_gamma   90.00
#
_symmetry.space_group_name_H-M   'P 1'
#
loop_
_entity.id
_entity.type
_entity.pdbx_description
1 polymer ?
#
loop_
_entity_poly.entity_id
_entity_poly.type
_entity_poly.pdbx_seq_one_letter_code
_entity_poly.pdbx_strand_id
1 'polypeptide(L)' 'MITSIQHKNLVRLLGCCSDGEQRLLVYEYMKNRSLDLIVYGK' A
#
# COMPACT_ATOMS: atom_id res chain seq x y z
N MET A 1 -9.64 11.75 4.73
CA MET A 1 -8.43 11.97 5.55
C MET A 1 -7.72 10.62 5.65
N ILE A 2 -6.53 10.47 5.04
CA ILE A 2 -5.71 9.28 5.30
C ILE A 2 -5.19 9.45 6.73
N THR A 3 -5.69 8.64 7.65
CA THR A 3 -5.22 8.63 9.04
C THR A 3 -3.78 8.16 9.05
N SER A 4 -2.91 8.86 9.76
CA SER A 4 -1.47 8.57 9.89
C SER A 4 -1.22 7.32 10.75
N ILE A 5 -1.73 6.17 10.32
CA ILE A 5 -1.44 4.86 10.91
C ILE A 5 -0.02 4.50 10.46
N GLN A 6 0.91 4.57 11.39
CA GLN A 6 2.28 4.14 11.21
C GLN A 6 2.51 2.92 12.11
N HIS A 7 2.70 1.76 11.50
CA HIS A 7 2.98 0.52 12.21
C HIS A 7 3.97 -0.30 11.41
N LYS A 8 4.90 -0.98 12.08
CA LYS A 8 6.00 -1.74 11.44
C LYS A 8 5.55 -2.86 10.48
N ASN A 9 4.31 -3.35 10.64
CA ASN A 9 3.75 -4.42 9.81
C ASN A 9 2.68 -3.93 8.82
N LEU A 10 2.43 -2.62 8.74
CA LEU A 10 1.50 -2.04 7.78
C LEU A 10 2.27 -1.18 6.78
N VAL A 11 1.89 -1.30 5.51
CA VAL A 11 2.45 -0.49 4.44
C VAL A 11 2.17 1.00 4.70
N ARG A 12 3.19 1.84 4.58
CA ARG A 12 3.04 3.28 4.77
C ARG A 12 2.33 3.92 3.58
N LEU A 13 1.18 4.53 3.84
CA LEU A 13 0.49 5.38 2.86
C LEU A 13 1.21 6.73 2.74
N LEU A 14 1.46 7.15 1.50
CA LEU A 14 2.09 8.42 1.15
C LEU A 14 1.05 9.47 0.72
N GLY A 15 -0.07 9.02 0.15
CA GLY A 15 -1.16 9.89 -0.28
C GLY A 15 -2.24 9.15 -1.06
N CYS A 16 -3.22 9.88 -1.54
CA CYS A 16 -4.23 9.39 -2.47
C CYS A 16 -4.59 10.47 -3.50
N CYS A 17 -5.06 10.05 -4.66
CA CYS A 17 -5.84 10.87 -5.57
C CYS A 17 -7.30 10.42 -5.49
N SER A 18 -8.23 11.37 -5.44
CA SER A 18 -9.68 11.10 -5.46
C SER A 18 -10.39 12.09 -6.37
N ASP A 19 -9.70 12.55 -7.42
CA ASP A 19 -10.21 13.54 -8.35
C ASP A 19 -11.15 12.89 -9.37
N GLY A 20 -12.41 13.33 -9.40
CA GLY A 20 -13.47 12.72 -10.21
C GLY A 20 -13.57 11.20 -10.02
N GLU A 21 -13.45 10.47 -11.13
CA GLU A 21 -13.46 9.00 -11.15
C GLU A 21 -12.09 8.37 -10.82
N GLN A 22 -11.03 9.17 -10.73
CA GLN A 22 -9.68 8.65 -10.47
C GLN A 22 -9.47 8.43 -8.97
N ARG A 23 -9.42 7.15 -8.58
CA ARG A 23 -9.14 6.73 -7.21
C ARG A 23 -7.80 6.02 -7.18
N LEU A 24 -6.76 6.75 -6.77
CA LEU A 24 -5.40 6.22 -6.67
C LEU A 24 -4.95 6.23 -5.20
N LEU A 25 -4.21 5.20 -4.81
CA LEU A 25 -3.58 5.10 -3.50
C LEU A 25 -2.07 5.02 -3.70
N VAL A 26 -1.34 5.95 -3.09
CA VAL A 26 0.12 6.03 -3.16
C VAL A 26 0.69 5.51 -1.85
N TYR A 27 1.55 4.50 -1.93
CA TYR A 27 2.17 3.85 -0.78
C TYR A 27 3.62 3.48 -1.08
N GLU A 28 4.39 3.11 -0.06
CA GLU A 28 5.80 2.74 -0.23
C GLU A 28 5.99 1.48 -1.08
N TYR A 29 7.05 1.44 -1.87
CA TYR A 29 7.31 0.31 -2.76
C TYR A 29 7.75 -0.94 -1.98
N MET A 30 6.99 -2.03 -2.16
CA MET A 30 7.27 -3.33 -1.55
C MET A 30 8.03 -4.25 -2.51
N LYS A 31 9.37 -4.22 -2.44
CA LYS A 31 10.27 -4.99 -3.32
C LYS A 31 9.98 -6.49 -3.34
N ASN A 32 9.58 -7.05 -2.19
CA ASN A 32 9.38 -8.49 -2.01
C ASN A 32 7.99 -8.98 -2.47
N ARG A 33 7.19 -8.11 -3.11
CA ARG A 33 5.83 -8.43 -3.57
C ARG A 33 4.95 -8.89 -2.41
N SER A 34 3.87 -9.59 -2.71
CA SER A 34 2.90 -10.05 -1.72
C SER A 34 3.40 -11.28 -0.96
N LEU A 35 2.94 -11.41 0.28
CA LEU A 35 3.36 -12.50 1.16
C LEU A 35 2.95 -13.88 0.62
N ASP A 36 1.82 -13.99 -0.07
CA ASP A 36 1.36 -15.25 -0.66
C ASP A 36 2.34 -15.78 -1.71
N LEU A 37 2.99 -14.90 -2.48
CA LEU A 37 4.03 -15.30 -3.43
C LEU A 37 5.26 -15.86 -2.69
N ILE A 38 5.63 -15.27 -1.56
CA ILE A 38 6.79 -15.73 -0.78
C ILE A 38 6.50 -17.07 -0.10
N VAL A 39 5.29 -17.24 0.45
CA VAL A 39 4.93 -18.41 1.26
C VAL A 39 4.51 -19.60 0.39
N TYR A 40 3.78 -19.36 -0.70
CA TYR A 40 3.20 -20.43 -1.53
C TYR A 40 3.83 -20.54 -2.93
N GLY A 41 4.65 -19.58 -3.35
CA GLY A 41 5.60 -19.73 -4.45
C GLY A 41 5.00 -20.12 -5.81
N LYS A 42 3.82 -19.61 -6.17
CA LYS A 42 3.23 -19.90 -7.50
C LYS A 42 4.21 -19.63 -8.65
#